data_AF-H0C154-F1
#
_entry.id   AF-H0C154-F1
#
_cell.length_a   1.000
_cell.length_b   1.000
_cell.length_c   1.000
_cell.angle_alpha   90.00
_cell.angle_beta   90.00
_cell.angle_gamma   90.00
#
_symmetry.space_group_name_H-M   'P 1'
#
loop_
_entity.id
_entity.type
_entity.pdbx_description
1 polymer ?
#
loop_
_entity_poly.entity_id
_entity_poly.type
_entity_poly.pdbx_seq_one_letter_code
_entity_poly.pdbx_strand_id
1 'polypeptide(L)' 'MAKRFRHAAIFGALDSLQPGETMRFANDHDPLPLLAQIAQRYGGRIGVEYQQREPGAIVIDFSVH' A
#
# COMPACT_ATOMS: atom_id res chain seq x y z
N MET A 1 3.64 -14.48 -14.05
CA MET A 1 4.93 -13.78 -14.10
C MET A 1 4.69 -12.26 -14.10
N ALA A 2 4.30 -11.67 -12.96
CA ALA A 2 4.13 -10.21 -12.80
C ALA A 2 4.24 -9.75 -11.32
N LYS A 3 4.70 -10.63 -10.42
CA LYS A 3 4.52 -10.47 -8.97
C LYS A 3 5.69 -9.76 -8.27
N ARG A 4 6.86 -9.63 -8.91
CA ARG A 4 8.06 -9.05 -8.28
C ARG A 4 8.33 -7.59 -8.65
N PHE A 5 8.02 -7.16 -9.88
CA PHE A 5 8.30 -5.78 -10.33
C PHE A 5 7.40 -4.74 -9.66
N ARG A 6 6.17 -5.10 -9.28
CA ARG A 6 5.23 -4.14 -8.63
C ARG A 6 5.65 -3.74 -7.22
N HIS A 7 6.23 -4.67 -6.44
CA HIS A 7 6.57 -4.36 -5.05
C HIS A 7 7.65 -3.28 -4.96
N ALA A 8 8.71 -3.35 -5.77
CA ALA A 8 9.75 -2.33 -5.77
C ALA A 8 9.20 -0.94 -6.11
N ALA A 9 8.26 -0.85 -7.06
CA ALA A 9 7.61 0.40 -7.42
C ALA A 9 6.70 0.95 -6.30
N ILE A 10 5.95 0.09 -5.60
CA ILE A 10 5.11 0.49 -4.47
C ILE A 10 5.97 1.03 -3.32
N PHE A 11 7.07 0.35 -2.97
CA PHE A 11 7.97 0.83 -1.93
C PHE A 11 8.65 2.15 -2.30
N GLY A 12 9.09 2.29 -3.56
CA GLY A 12 9.63 3.56 -4.04
C GLY A 12 8.61 4.70 -4.00
N ALA A 13 7.36 4.43 -4.35
CA ALA A 13 6.28 5.43 -4.25
C ALA A 13 6.00 5.82 -2.79
N LEU A 14 5.92 4.83 -1.88
CA LEU A 14 5.79 5.07 -0.44
C LEU A 14 6.96 5.87 0.14
N ASP A 15 8.19 5.58 -0.29
CA ASP A 15 9.40 6.32 0.12
C ASP A 15 9.37 7.78 -0.38
N SER A 16 8.64 8.07 -1.45
CA SER A 16 8.53 9.41 -2.05
C SER A 16 7.37 10.26 -1.52
N LEU A 17 6.42 9.67 -0.79
CA LEU A 17 5.29 10.38 -0.20
C LEU A 17 5.74 11.39 0.85
N GLN A 18 5.22 12.61 0.75
CA GLN A 18 5.40 13.65 1.75
C GLN A 18 4.27 13.62 2.81
N PRO A 19 4.51 14.14 4.03
CA PRO A 19 3.45 14.27 5.03
C PRO A 19 2.24 15.04 4.49
N GLY A 20 1.04 14.49 4.68
CA GLY A 20 -0.21 15.04 4.16
C GLY A 20 -0.55 14.60 2.73
N GLU A 21 0.34 13.91 2.02
CA GLU A 21 0.01 13.23 0.77
C GLU A 21 -0.55 11.83 1.03
N THR A 22 -1.37 11.38 0.09
CA THR A 22 -1.98 10.04 0.10
C THR A 22 -1.78 9.38 -1.26
N MET A 23 -1.39 8.11 -1.25
CA MET A 23 -1.31 7.27 -2.45
C MET A 23 -2.42 6.22 -2.41
N ARG A 24 -3.21 6.16 -3.48
CA ARG A 24 -4.23 5.13 -3.67
C ARG A 24 -3.67 3.90 -4.37
N PHE A 25 -3.92 2.74 -3.76
CA PHE A 25 -3.58 1.43 -4.29
C PHE A 25 -4.85 0.62 -4.55
N ALA A 26 -4.98 0.09 -5.77
CA ALA A 26 -6.10 -0.77 -6.15
C ALA A 26 -5.59 -2.16 -6.58
N ASN A 27 -6.26 -3.21 -6.09
CA ASN A 27 -5.93 -4.60 -6.39
C ASN A 27 -7.20 -5.47 -6.43
N ASP A 28 -7.14 -6.58 -7.15
CA ASP A 28 -8.25 -7.54 -7.30
C ASP A 28 -8.45 -8.44 -6.08
N HIS A 29 -7.47 -8.52 -5.18
CA HIS A 29 -7.53 -9.30 -3.94
C HIS A 29 -6.83 -8.59 -2.77
N ASP A 30 -7.09 -9.07 -1.55
CA ASP A 30 -6.53 -8.46 -0.35
C ASP A 30 -5.00 -8.67 -0.29
N PRO A 31 -4.20 -7.58 -0.30
CA PRO A 31 -2.74 -7.67 -0.39
C PRO A 31 -2.09 -7.89 0.99
N LEU A 32 -2.65 -8.77 1.85
CA LEU A 32 -2.17 -9.01 3.22
C LEU A 32 -0.64 -9.19 3.33
N PRO A 33 0.05 -9.96 2.46
CA PRO A 33 1.51 -10.09 2.56
C PRO A 33 2.27 -8.78 2.31
N LEU A 34 1.76 -7.91 1.43
CA LEU A 34 2.34 -6.59 1.16
C LEU A 34 2.12 -5.65 2.35
N LEU A 35 0.92 -5.65 2.94
CA LEU A 35 0.63 -4.86 4.12
C LEU A 35 1.52 -5.24 5.31
N ALA A 36 1.78 -6.55 5.50
CA ALA A 36 2.72 -7.03 6.49
C ALA A 36 4.15 -6.51 6.23
N GLN A 37 4.59 -6.50 4.96
CA GLN A 37 5.92 -5.95 4.60
C GLN A 37 6.00 -4.43 4.81
N ILE A 38 4.95 -3.69 4.49
CA ILE A 38 4.86 -2.24 4.74
C ILE A 38 4.93 -1.97 6.25
N ALA A 39 4.13 -2.67 7.06
CA ALA A 39 4.16 -2.53 8.51
C ALA A 39 5.53 -2.88 9.10
N GLN A 40 6.19 -3.93 8.59
CA GLN A 40 7.54 -4.31 9.02
C GLN A 40 8.60 -3.25 8.65
N ARG A 41 8.50 -2.65 7.46
CA ARG A 41 9.50 -1.70 6.94
C ARG A 41 9.32 -0.28 7.49
N TYR A 42 8.09 0.19 7.61
CA TYR A 42 7.78 1.59 7.95
C TYR A 42 7.18 1.76 9.35
N GLY A 43 6.79 0.68 10.01
CA GLY A 43 6.11 0.75 11.30
C GLY A 43 4.84 1.60 11.22
N GLY A 44 4.64 2.46 12.21
CA GLY A 44 3.49 3.38 12.27
C GLY A 44 3.62 4.65 11.41
N ARG A 45 4.68 4.80 10.60
CA ARG A 45 4.86 5.98 9.74
C ARG A 45 3.87 6.02 8.57
N ILE A 46 3.45 4.84 8.12
CA ILE A 46 2.47 4.70 7.03
C ILE A 46 1.11 4.33 7.62
N GLY A 47 0.14 5.22 7.45
CA GLY A 47 -1.27 4.93 7.64
C GLY A 47 -1.79 4.02 6.52
N VAL A 48 -2.66 3.08 6.89
CA VAL A 48 -3.29 2.15 5.94
C VAL A 48 -4.80 2.23 6.15
N GLU A 49 -5.52 2.76 5.17
CA GLU A 49 -6.97 2.92 5.23
C GLU A 49 -7.64 2.20 4.06
N TYR A 50 -8.54 1.26 4.35
CA TYR A 50 -9.34 0.61 3.30
C TYR A 50 -10.49 1.52 2.88
N GLN A 51 -10.47 1.93 1.62
CA GLN A 51 -11.58 2.64 0.99
C GLN A 51 -12.62 1.66 0.41
N GLN A 52 -12.16 0.48 -0.03
CA GLN A 52 -13.02 -0.61 -0.49
C GLN A 52 -12.37 -1.95 -0.14
N ARG A 53 -13.15 -2.90 0.36
CA ARG A 53 -12.67 -4.24 0.70
C ARG A 53 -13.68 -5.31 0.30
N GLU A 54 -13.90 -5.44 -1.00
CA GLU A 54 -14.85 -6.37 -1.59
C GLU A 54 -14.15 -7.40 -2.49
N PRO A 55 -14.70 -8.61 -2.67
CA PRO A 55 -14.14 -9.59 -3.60
C PRO A 55 -14.02 -9.01 -5.01
N GLY A 56 -12.80 -8.97 -5.56
CA GLY A 56 -12.53 -8.40 -6.89
C GLY A 56 -12.21 -6.90 -6.90
N ALA A 57 -12.40 -6.19 -5.78
CA ALA A 57 -12.12 -4.75 -5.68
C ALA A 57 -11.63 -4.39 -4.26
N ILE A 58 -10.32 -4.31 -4.12
CA ILE A 58 -9.65 -3.81 -2.91
C ILE A 58 -9.01 -2.48 -3.23
N VAL A 59 -9.39 -1.43 -2.49
CA VAL A 59 -8.82 -0.08 -2.61
C VAL A 59 -8.33 0.34 -1.23
N ILE A 60 -7.06 0.74 -1.17
CA ILE A 60 -6.36 1.14 0.04
C ILE A 60 -5.71 2.49 -0.21
N ASP A 61 -5.89 3.42 0.71
CA ASP A 61 -5.17 4.68 0.75
C ASP A 61 -4.02 4.57 1.77
N PHE A 62 -2.82 4.87 1.30
CA PHE A 62 -1.61 4.94 2.13
C PHE A 62 -1.26 6.41 2.37
N SER A 63 -1.08 6.81 3.63
CA SER A 63 -0.70 8.17 4.02
C SER A 63 0.56 8.17 4.88
N VAL A 64 1.34 9.25 4.85
CA VAL A 64 2.50 9.44 5.73
C VAL A 64 2.11 10.34 6.90
N HIS A 65 2.42 9.89 8.12
CA HIS A 65 2.31 10.67 9.36
C HIS A 65 3.65 11.26 9.80
#